data_AF-A0A2R8A6R3-F1
#
_entry.id   AF-A0A2R8A6R3-F1
#
_cell.length_a   1.000
_cell.length_b   1.000
_cell.length_c   1.000
_cell.angle_alpha   90.00
_cell.angle_beta   90.00
_cell.angle_gamma   90.00
#
_symmetry.space_group_name_H-M   'P 1'
#
loop_
_entity.id
_entity.type
_entity.pdbx_description
1 polymer ?
#
loop_
_entity_poly.entity_id
_entity_poly.type
_entity_poly.pdbx_seq_one_letter_code
_entity_poly.pdbx_strand_id
1 'polypeptide(L)'
;MKKVIDRVFTKYPVFGSRQIAANLRHECFVVGRYRVRRLMAKMGLQASYKRPRTSQPHPQHRVFPHLLSKMVISQPNQISLSGSCCA
;
A
#
# COMPACT_ATOMS: atom_id res chain seq x y z
N MET A 1 -6.58 18.63 -4.70
CA MET A 1 -6.08 17.22 -4.66
C MET A 1 -4.93 16.94 -5.63
N LYS A 2 -5.06 17.08 -6.96
CA LYS A 2 -3.95 16.80 -7.92
C LYS A 2 -2.67 17.57 -7.60
N LYS A 3 -2.77 18.88 -7.37
CA LYS A 3 -1.67 19.77 -6.95
C LYS A 3 -1.01 19.36 -5.61
N VAL A 4 -1.75 18.72 -4.72
CA VAL A 4 -1.22 18.28 -3.41
C VAL A 4 -0.42 17.00 -3.59
N ILE A 5 -0.94 16.04 -4.35
CA ILE A 5 -0.21 14.82 -4.70
C ILE A 5 1.06 15.16 -5.48
N ASP A 6 0.98 16.12 -6.39
CA ASP A 6 2.13 16.60 -7.15
C ASP A 6 3.21 17.18 -6.23
N ARG A 7 2.86 18.10 -5.31
CA ARG A 7 3.80 18.63 -4.30
C ARG A 7 4.45 17.54 -3.44
N VAL A 8 3.66 16.57 -2.96
CA VAL A 8 4.17 15.46 -2.14
C VAL A 8 5.10 14.56 -2.96
N PHE A 9 4.76 14.32 -4.23
CA PHE A 9 5.58 13.51 -5.13
C PHE A 9 6.88 14.23 -5.52
N THR A 10 6.86 15.54 -5.76
CA THR A 10 8.07 16.35 -5.99
C THR A 10 8.99 16.32 -4.77
N LYS A 11 8.42 16.39 -3.56
CA LYS A 11 9.19 16.34 -2.31
C LYS A 11 9.75 14.93 -2.04
N TYR A 12 9.01 13.90 -2.41
CA TYR A 12 9.36 12.49 -2.15
C TYR A 12 9.06 11.60 -3.38
N PRO A 13 9.96 11.55 -4.39
CA PRO A 13 9.74 10.81 -5.64
C PRO A 13 9.71 9.28 -5.47
N VAL A 14 10.14 8.79 -4.30
CA VAL A 14 10.10 7.37 -3.91
C VAL A 14 8.74 6.96 -3.36
N PHE A 15 7.85 7.92 -3.05
CA PHE A 15 6.60 7.60 -2.37
C PHE A 15 5.56 6.98 -3.30
N GLY A 16 5.17 5.74 -2.98
CA GLY A 16 4.04 5.06 -3.59
C GLY A 16 2.69 5.59 -3.12
N SER A 17 1.63 5.13 -3.78
CA SER A 17 0.23 5.48 -3.43
C SER A 17 -0.13 5.26 -1.95
N ARG A 18 0.50 4.28 -1.28
CA ARG A 18 0.31 4.01 0.16
C ARG A 18 0.95 5.09 1.04
N GLN A 19 2.19 5.48 0.74
CA GLN A 19 2.93 6.49 1.49
C GLN A 19 2.33 7.88 1.29
N ILE A 20 1.94 8.22 0.05
CA ILE A 20 1.22 9.46 -0.23
C ILE A 20 -0.10 9.52 0.54
N ALA A 21 -0.87 8.43 0.59
CA ALA A 21 -2.11 8.39 1.37
C ALA A 21 -1.90 8.45 2.89
N ALA A 22 -0.72 8.08 3.40
CA ALA A 22 -0.36 8.26 4.80
C ALA A 22 0.07 9.71 5.07
N ASN A 23 0.91 10.28 4.20
CA ASN A 23 1.32 11.68 4.31
C ASN A 23 0.11 12.63 4.24
N LEU A 24 -0.83 12.36 3.33
CA LEU A 24 -2.07 13.13 3.24
C LEU A 24 -2.94 13.00 4.49
N ARG A 25 -2.89 11.88 5.21
CA ARG A 25 -3.59 11.73 6.50
C ARG A 25 -2.96 12.59 7.60
N HIS A 26 -1.65 12.76 7.59
CA HIS A 26 -0.97 13.71 8.50
C HIS A 26 -1.33 15.17 8.20
N GLU A 27 -1.62 15.48 6.94
CA GLU A 27 -2.11 16.79 6.50
C GLU A 27 -3.64 16.94 6.64
N CYS A 28 -4.29 16.10 7.45
CA CYS A 28 -5.75 16.07 7.70
C CYS A 28 -6.63 15.82 6.46
N PHE A 29 -6.09 15.26 5.38
CA PHE A 29 -6.89 14.83 4.23
C PHE A 29 -7.30 13.37 4.36
N VAL A 30 -8.61 13.12 4.46
CA VAL A 30 -9.19 11.77 4.44
C VAL A 30 -9.23 11.22 3.01
N VAL A 31 -8.10 10.68 2.54
CA VAL A 31 -7.97 10.13 1.19
C VAL A 31 -7.56 8.66 1.21
N GLY A 32 -8.42 7.81 0.65
CA GLY A 32 -8.11 6.39 0.48
C GLY A 32 -7.01 6.13 -0.56
N ARG A 33 -6.24 5.04 -0.35
CA ARG A 33 -5.15 4.62 -1.25
C ARG A 33 -5.58 4.46 -2.72
N TYR A 34 -6.82 4.03 -2.97
CA TYR A 34 -7.35 3.82 -4.31
C TYR A 34 -7.60 5.13 -5.07
N ARG A 35 -8.02 6.17 -4.36
CA ARG A 35 -8.21 7.51 -4.93
C ARG A 35 -6.87 8.13 -5.28
N VAL A 36 -5.88 8.00 -4.40
CA VAL A 36 -4.49 8.43 -4.66
C VAL A 36 -3.91 7.67 -5.85
N ARG A 37 -4.03 6.34 -5.89
CA ARG A 37 -3.55 5.51 -7.02
C ARG A 37 -4.18 5.92 -8.35
N ARG A 38 -5.49 6.16 -8.39
CA ARG A 38 -6.19 6.62 -9.60
C ARG A 38 -5.66 7.99 -10.06
N LEU A 39 -5.43 8.91 -9.11
CA LEU A 39 -4.91 10.24 -9.42
C LEU A 39 -3.46 10.19 -9.91
N MET A 40 -2.59 9.40 -9.28
CA MET A 40 -1.22 9.17 -9.74
C MET A 40 -1.20 8.60 -11.17
N ALA A 41 -2.03 7.60 -11.46
CA ALA A 41 -2.14 7.02 -12.79
C ALA A 41 -2.61 8.05 -13.85
N LYS A 42 -3.59 8.89 -13.52
CA LYS A 42 -4.04 9.98 -14.41
C LYS A 42 -2.97 11.06 -14.64
N MET A 43 -2.01 11.20 -13.74
CA MET A 43 -0.91 12.17 -13.84
C MET A 43 0.37 11.54 -14.40
N GLY A 44 0.37 10.25 -14.74
CA GLY A 44 1.58 9.54 -15.19
C GLY A 44 2.66 9.41 -14.10
N LEU A 45 2.33 9.67 -12.83
CA LEU A 45 3.29 9.60 -11.73
C LEU A 45 3.44 8.15 -11.26
N GLN A 46 4.64 7.61 -11.39
CA GLN A 46 5.00 6.29 -10.89
C GLN A 46 6.11 6.43 -9.86
N ALA A 47 5.90 5.85 -8.68
CA ALA A 47 6.93 5.81 -7.66
C ALA A 47 8.10 4.94 -8.13
N SER A 48 9.30 5.51 -8.14
CA SER A 48 10.53 4.78 -8.45
C SER A 48 10.97 4.03 -7.19
N TYR A 49 10.61 2.75 -7.08
CA TYR A 49 11.15 1.86 -6.04
C TYR A 49 11.79 0.64 -6.69
N LYS A 50 12.98 0.24 -6.22
CA LYS A 50 13.53 -1.07 -6.56
C LYS A 50 12.62 -2.13 -5.96
N ARG A 51 11.98 -2.93 -6.81
CA ARG A 51 11.23 -4.10 -6.37
C ARG A 51 12.19 -5.00 -5.58
N PRO A 52 11.94 -5.29 -4.28
CA PRO A 52 12.80 -6.21 -3.55
C PRO A 52 12.76 -7.55 -4.28
N ARG A 53 13.93 -8.16 -4.53
CA ARG A 53 14.04 -9.50 -5.12
C ARG A 53 13.63 -10.54 -4.07
N THR A 54 12.34 -10.64 -3.79
CA THR A 54 11.77 -11.63 -2.87
C THR A 54 11.76 -13.05 -3.47
N SER A 55 12.19 -13.20 -4.74
CA SER A 55 12.24 -14.46 -5.46
C SER A 55 13.58 -15.21 -5.35
N GLN A 56 14.52 -14.72 -4.54
CA GLN A 56 15.74 -15.48 -4.21
C GLN A 56 15.61 -16.02 -2.78
N PRO A 57 15.17 -17.28 -2.61
CA PRO A 57 15.24 -17.93 -1.31
C PRO A 57 16.70 -18.03 -0.87
N HIS A 58 16.97 -17.73 0.40
CA HIS A 58 18.25 -18.04 1.02
C HIS A 58 18.43 -19.57 0.99
N PRO A 59 19.60 -20.11 0.60
CA PRO A 59 19.80 -21.56 0.38
C PRO A 59 19.56 -22.45 1.61
N GLN A 60 19.43 -21.86 2.80
CA GLN A 60 19.18 -22.58 4.07
C GLN A 60 17.70 -22.66 4.47
N HIS A 61 16.77 -22.05 3.73
CA HIS A 61 15.35 -22.10 4.10
C HIS A 61 14.73 -23.44 3.65
N ARG A 62 14.42 -24.33 4.61
CA ARG A 62 13.60 -25.52 4.39
C ARG A 62 12.22 -25.09 3.88
N VAL A 63 11.83 -25.64 2.72
CA VAL A 63 10.46 -25.55 2.23
C VAL A 63 9.58 -26.35 3.18
N PHE A 64 8.76 -25.69 3.99
CA PHE A 64 7.70 -26.34 4.74
C PHE A 64 6.49 -26.51 3.82
N PRO A 65 6.14 -27.74 3.40
CA PRO A 65 4.87 -27.96 2.69
C PRO A 65 3.72 -27.52 3.60
N HIS A 66 2.81 -26.75 3.04
CA HIS A 66 1.73 -26.06 3.76
C HIS A 66 0.77 -27.07 4.43
N LEU A 67 0.70 -27.08 5.76
CA LEU A 67 -0.19 -27.93 6.56
C LEU A 67 -1.65 -27.43 6.62
N LEU A 68 -2.02 -26.40 5.85
CA LEU A 68 -3.38 -25.83 5.84
C LEU A 68 -4.33 -26.49 4.82
N SER A 69 -3.89 -27.53 4.10
CA SER A 69 -4.69 -28.18 3.05
C SER A 69 -5.91 -28.99 3.55
N LYS A 70 -6.25 -28.95 4.84
CA LYS A 70 -7.38 -29.70 5.43
C LYS A 70 -8.29 -28.91 6.37
N MET A 71 -8.28 -27.57 6.32
CA MET A 71 -9.19 -26.77 7.15
C MET A 71 -10.24 -26.07 6.27
N VAL A 72 -11.50 -26.46 6.45
CA VAL A 72 -12.66 -25.82 5.83
C VAL A 72 -12.89 -24.47 6.52
N ILE A 73 -12.59 -23.37 5.83
CA ILE A 73 -12.81 -22.01 6.31
C ILE A 73 -14.29 -21.67 6.05
N SER A 74 -15.13 -21.74 7.09
CA SER A 74 -16.60 -21.64 6.97
C SER A 74 -17.17 -20.22 7.06
N GLN A 75 -16.38 -19.16 7.21
CA GLN A 75 -16.90 -17.79 7.30
C GLN A 75 -16.00 -16.76 6.58
N PRO A 76 -16.54 -15.96 5.64
CA PRO A 76 -15.83 -14.83 5.06
C PRO A 76 -16.04 -13.55 5.90
N ASN A 77 -15.02 -12.68 5.92
CA ASN A 77 -15.03 -11.30 6.44
C ASN A 77 -14.86 -11.08 7.97
N GLN A 78 -13.62 -11.09 8.44
CA GLN A 78 -13.21 -10.22 9.55
C GLN A 78 -12.08 -9.29 9.11
N ILE A 79 -12.45 -8.21 8.42
CA ILE A 79 -11.56 -7.05 8.23
C ILE A 79 -12.43 -5.81 8.43
N SER A 80 -12.45 -5.27 9.65
CA SER A 80 -13.10 -3.98 9.90
C SER A 80 -12.06 -2.86 9.75
N LEU A 81 -12.31 -1.96 8.81
CA LEU A 81 -11.59 -0.69 8.71
C LEU A 81 -12.18 0.28 9.74
N SER A 82 -11.56 0.40 10.91
CA SER A 82 -11.83 1.53 11.79
C SER A 82 -11.20 2.78 11.16
N GLY A 83 -12.02 3.54 10.44
CA GLY A 83 -11.71 4.93 10.14
C GLY A 83 -11.87 5.76 11.40
N SER A 84 -10.77 6.05 12.09
CA SER A 84 -10.68 7.18 13.01
C SER A 84 -9.64 8.14 12.44
N CYS A 85 -10.12 9.32 12.03
CA CYS A 85 -9.30 10.48 11.74
C CYS A 85 -9.47 11.42 12.93
N CYS A 86 -8.34 11.79 13.56
CA CYS A 86 -8.09 13.00 14.35
C CYS A 86 -9.03 13.29 15.54
N ALA A 87 -8.45 13.25 16.75
CA ALA A 87 -8.66 14.31 17.73
C ALA A 87 -7.66 15.44 17.44
#